data_AF-D0UJI7-F1
#
_entry.id   AF-D0UJI7-F1
#
_cell.length_a   1.000
_cell.length_b   1.000
_cell.length_c   1.000
_cell.angle_alpha   90.00
_cell.angle_beta   90.00
_cell.angle_gamma   90.00
#
_symmetry.space_group_name_H-M   'P 1'
#
loop_
_entity.id
_entity.type
_entity.pdbx_description
1 polymer ?
#
loop_
_entity_poly.entity_id
_entity_poly.type
_entity_poly.pdbx_seq_one_letter_code
_entity_poly.pdbx_strand_id
1 'polypeptide(L)'
;LEKSRIVSQSTDERNYHIFYCMLAGLGREEKQKLDLQDASQYRYLTGGGSVTCEGRDDAAEFADIRSAMKVLMFSDQEIWEILKLLAALLHMGNIKYKAAVIDNLDATEIPEHTNVQRVGVLLGVPKQALIDALTSKTIFAHGETVVSTLSREQSVDVRDAFVKGIYGRLFVLIVNKINNAIYKPKATARSAIGVL
;
A
#
# COMPACT_ATOMS: atom_id res chain seq x y z
N LEU A 1 -12.61 -0.65 7.98
CA LEU A 1 -11.58 -0.92 6.95
C LEU A 1 -11.12 -2.36 7.08
N GLU A 2 -11.42 -3.20 6.07
CA GLU A 2 -11.02 -4.60 6.03
C GLU A 2 -9.55 -4.72 5.55
N LYS A 3 -8.59 -4.62 6.48
CA LYS A 3 -7.16 -4.56 6.10
C LYS A 3 -6.66 -5.85 5.43
N SER A 4 -7.24 -7.01 5.69
CA SER A 4 -6.86 -8.28 5.06
C SER A 4 -6.96 -8.24 3.54
N ARG A 5 -8.02 -7.59 3.02
CA ARG A 5 -8.34 -7.50 1.59
C ARG A 5 -7.20 -6.97 0.73
N ILE A 6 -6.32 -6.15 1.28
CA ILE A 6 -5.23 -5.57 0.50
C ILE A 6 -4.17 -6.60 0.07
N VAL A 7 -3.93 -7.63 0.87
CA VAL A 7 -2.89 -8.64 0.59
C VAL A 7 -3.45 -9.98 0.13
N SER A 8 -4.73 -10.21 0.36
CA SER A 8 -5.42 -11.45 0.01
C SER A 8 -6.87 -11.16 -0.33
N GLN A 9 -7.37 -11.76 -1.42
CA GLN A 9 -8.75 -11.65 -1.88
C GLN A 9 -9.35 -13.05 -1.98
N SER A 10 -10.64 -13.18 -1.71
CA SER A 10 -11.38 -14.41 -2.00
C SER A 10 -11.48 -14.63 -3.51
N THR A 11 -11.75 -15.87 -3.92
CA THR A 11 -12.03 -16.20 -5.33
C THR A 11 -13.15 -15.30 -5.88
N ASP A 12 -12.93 -14.79 -7.09
CA ASP A 12 -13.79 -13.86 -7.82
C ASP A 12 -13.94 -12.47 -7.18
N GLU A 13 -13.21 -12.17 -6.11
CA GLU A 13 -13.17 -10.84 -5.51
C GLU A 13 -12.00 -9.98 -6.01
N ARG A 14 -12.26 -8.70 -6.21
CA ARG A 14 -11.23 -7.69 -6.43
C ARG A 14 -10.66 -7.16 -5.11
N ASN A 15 -9.48 -6.55 -5.23
CA ASN A 15 -8.95 -5.66 -4.20
C ASN A 15 -9.72 -4.32 -4.17
N TYR A 16 -9.27 -3.36 -3.35
CA TYR A 16 -9.85 -2.02 -3.30
C TYR A 16 -9.81 -1.31 -4.66
N HIS A 17 -10.91 -0.65 -5.02
CA HIS A 17 -11.12 -0.06 -6.34
C HIS A 17 -10.06 0.96 -6.73
N ILE A 18 -9.56 1.74 -5.76
CA ILE A 18 -8.55 2.76 -6.02
C ILE A 18 -7.32 2.24 -6.78
N PHE A 19 -6.91 0.98 -6.58
CA PHE A 19 -5.80 0.42 -7.34
C PHE A 19 -6.13 0.27 -8.82
N TYR A 20 -7.31 -0.27 -9.16
CA TYR A 20 -7.77 -0.42 -10.54
C TYR A 20 -8.05 0.94 -11.17
N CYS A 21 -8.72 1.85 -10.44
CA CYS A 21 -8.96 3.22 -10.88
C CYS A 21 -7.65 3.95 -11.19
N MET A 22 -6.67 3.89 -10.28
CA MET A 22 -5.35 4.50 -10.48
C MET A 22 -4.64 3.94 -11.72
N LEU A 23 -4.63 2.61 -11.88
CA LEU A 23 -3.99 1.98 -13.04
C LEU A 23 -4.72 2.29 -14.34
N ALA A 24 -6.04 2.45 -14.35
CA ALA A 24 -6.81 2.79 -15.55
C ALA A 24 -6.69 4.28 -15.90
N GLY A 25 -6.76 5.16 -14.91
CA GLY A 25 -6.92 6.60 -15.11
C GLY A 25 -5.65 7.45 -15.06
N LEU A 26 -4.51 6.94 -14.59
CA LEU A 26 -3.25 7.70 -14.63
C LEU A 26 -2.75 7.91 -16.06
N GLY A 27 -2.22 9.11 -16.32
CA GLY A 27 -1.55 9.42 -17.58
C GLY A 27 -0.24 8.64 -17.75
N ARG A 28 0.25 8.52 -19.00
CA ARG A 28 1.48 7.76 -19.33
C ARG A 28 2.70 8.24 -18.54
N GLU A 29 2.86 9.56 -18.41
CA GLU A 29 3.99 10.16 -17.68
C GLU A 29 3.94 9.85 -16.17
N GLU A 30 2.75 9.96 -15.56
CA GLU A 30 2.56 9.63 -14.14
C GLU A 30 2.81 8.14 -13.89
N LYS A 31 2.30 7.25 -14.75
CA LYS A 31 2.58 5.81 -14.69
C LYS A 31 4.08 5.51 -14.77
N GLN A 32 4.80 6.19 -15.68
CA GLN A 32 6.24 6.00 -15.83
C GLN A 32 7.00 6.46 -14.58
N LYS A 33 6.62 7.60 -13.98
CA LYS A 33 7.23 8.10 -12.73
C LYS A 33 7.00 7.16 -11.54
N LEU A 34 5.88 6.43 -11.53
CA LEU A 34 5.55 5.44 -10.49
C LEU A 34 5.98 4.01 -10.84
N ASP A 35 6.60 3.82 -12.02
CA ASP A 35 6.96 2.52 -12.60
C ASP A 35 5.78 1.54 -12.60
N LEU A 36 4.60 2.02 -13.01
CA LEU A 36 3.35 1.24 -12.98
C LEU A 36 3.10 0.51 -14.30
N GLN A 37 2.53 -0.69 -14.19
CA GLN A 37 2.09 -1.54 -15.30
C GLN A 37 0.60 -1.89 -15.17
N ASP A 38 0.09 -2.79 -15.99
CA ASP A 38 -1.30 -3.24 -15.92
C ASP A 38 -1.59 -4.04 -14.64
N ALA A 39 -2.87 -4.09 -14.25
CA ALA A 39 -3.31 -4.76 -13.02
C ALA A 39 -2.87 -6.23 -12.92
N SER A 40 -2.77 -6.92 -14.05
CA SER A 40 -2.31 -8.32 -14.14
C SER A 40 -0.87 -8.54 -13.69
N GLN A 41 -0.07 -7.47 -13.59
CA GLN A 41 1.34 -7.54 -13.19
C GLN A 41 1.52 -7.50 -11.66
N TYR A 42 0.45 -7.35 -10.89
CA TYR A 42 0.54 -7.17 -9.44
C TYR A 42 -0.15 -8.30 -8.67
N ARG A 43 0.64 -9.02 -7.86
CA ARG A 43 0.14 -10.13 -7.02
C ARG A 43 -1.11 -9.75 -6.21
N TYR A 44 -1.11 -8.55 -5.64
CA TYR A 44 -2.23 -8.06 -4.82
C TYR A 44 -3.49 -7.74 -5.62
N LEU A 45 -3.44 -7.65 -6.94
CA LEU A 45 -4.62 -7.39 -7.77
C LEU A 45 -5.14 -8.64 -8.47
N THR A 46 -4.33 -9.69 -8.55
CA THR A 46 -4.66 -10.95 -9.21
C THR A 46 -5.06 -12.07 -8.25
N GLY A 47 -4.97 -11.87 -6.93
CA GLY A 47 -5.17 -12.92 -5.92
C GLY A 47 -6.56 -13.56 -5.96
N GLY A 48 -7.59 -12.78 -6.30
CA GLY A 48 -8.97 -13.28 -6.46
C GLY A 48 -9.33 -13.74 -7.87
N GLY A 49 -8.40 -13.73 -8.83
CA GLY A 49 -8.66 -14.20 -10.19
C GLY A 49 -9.48 -13.26 -11.10
N SER A 50 -9.93 -12.11 -10.59
CA SER A 50 -10.63 -11.09 -11.38
C SER A 50 -9.95 -9.72 -11.23
N VAL A 51 -9.69 -9.07 -12.37
CA VAL A 51 -9.16 -7.69 -12.43
C VAL A 51 -10.16 -6.69 -13.02
N THR A 52 -11.29 -7.18 -13.52
CA THR A 52 -12.35 -6.37 -14.13
C THR A 52 -13.64 -6.48 -13.31
N CYS A 53 -14.56 -5.54 -13.49
CA CYS A 53 -15.88 -5.61 -12.88
C CYS A 53 -16.89 -5.04 -13.86
N GLU A 54 -17.95 -5.80 -14.09
CA GLU A 54 -19.01 -5.40 -15.01
C GLU A 54 -19.68 -4.10 -14.55
N GLY A 55 -20.00 -3.24 -15.50
CA GLY A 55 -20.72 -1.98 -15.25
C GLY A 55 -19.87 -0.86 -14.63
N ARG A 56 -18.55 -1.02 -14.52
CA ARG A 56 -17.66 0.02 -13.99
C ARG A 56 -16.65 0.52 -15.01
N ASP A 57 -16.51 1.85 -15.06
CA ASP A 57 -15.41 2.53 -15.74
C ASP A 57 -14.40 3.02 -14.71
N ASP A 58 -13.36 2.22 -14.48
CA ASP A 58 -12.33 2.52 -13.48
C ASP A 58 -11.57 3.84 -13.81
N ALA A 59 -11.45 4.21 -15.09
CA ALA A 59 -10.78 5.46 -15.49
C ALA A 59 -11.65 6.69 -15.21
N ALA A 60 -12.95 6.61 -15.49
CA ALA A 60 -13.90 7.66 -15.11
C ALA A 60 -13.98 7.83 -13.58
N GLU A 61 -14.07 6.72 -12.83
CA GLU A 61 -14.08 6.77 -11.36
C GLU A 61 -12.79 7.41 -10.81
N PHE A 62 -11.64 7.18 -11.44
CA PHE A 62 -10.41 7.86 -11.03
C PHE A 62 -10.45 9.38 -11.23
N ALA A 63 -11.04 9.84 -12.33
CA ALA A 63 -11.23 11.27 -12.58
C ALA A 63 -12.14 11.91 -11.52
N ASP A 64 -13.21 11.20 -11.14
CA ASP A 64 -14.11 11.62 -10.05
C ASP A 64 -13.39 11.67 -8.70
N ILE A 65 -12.58 10.65 -8.38
CA ILE A 65 -11.76 10.62 -7.16
C ILE A 65 -10.80 11.81 -7.11
N ARG A 66 -10.06 12.09 -8.20
CA ARG A 66 -9.15 13.25 -8.26
C ARG A 66 -9.91 14.56 -8.06
N SER A 67 -11.06 14.70 -8.70
CA SER A 67 -11.91 15.89 -8.58
C SER A 67 -12.43 16.07 -7.16
N ALA A 68 -12.90 15.00 -6.51
CA ALA A 68 -13.34 15.03 -5.13
C ALA A 68 -12.19 15.41 -4.16
N MET A 69 -10.98 14.88 -4.36
CA MET A 69 -9.81 15.26 -3.57
C MET A 69 -9.50 16.76 -3.70
N LYS A 70 -9.67 17.34 -4.90
CA LYS A 70 -9.52 18.80 -5.09
C LYS A 70 -10.56 19.61 -4.34
N VAL A 71 -11.83 19.19 -4.39
CA VAL A 71 -12.92 19.83 -3.62
C VAL A 71 -12.65 19.76 -2.11
N LEU A 72 -12.05 18.67 -1.65
CA LEU A 72 -11.65 18.45 -0.25
C LEU A 72 -10.30 19.09 0.11
N MET A 73 -9.79 19.99 -0.74
CA MET A 73 -8.59 20.79 -0.48
C MET A 73 -7.30 19.96 -0.32
N PHE A 74 -7.21 18.81 -1.00
CA PHE A 74 -5.92 18.13 -1.16
C PHE A 74 -5.09 18.87 -2.21
N SER A 75 -3.87 19.24 -1.83
CA SER A 75 -2.87 19.79 -2.76
C SER A 75 -2.43 18.76 -3.79
N ASP A 76 -1.87 19.21 -4.92
CA ASP A 76 -1.28 18.30 -5.92
C ASP A 76 -0.18 17.42 -5.32
N GLN A 77 0.63 18.00 -4.42
CA GLN A 77 1.67 17.25 -3.73
C GLN A 77 1.09 16.16 -2.84
N GLU A 78 0.03 16.45 -2.06
CA GLU A 78 -0.61 15.43 -1.22
C GLU A 78 -1.22 14.31 -2.05
N ILE A 79 -1.90 14.63 -3.16
CA ILE A 79 -2.44 13.63 -4.09
C ILE A 79 -1.31 12.77 -4.64
N TRP A 80 -0.20 13.39 -5.07
CA TRP A 80 0.95 12.68 -5.59
C TRP A 80 1.59 11.74 -4.57
N GLU A 81 1.75 12.18 -3.31
CA GLU A 81 2.28 11.31 -2.25
C GLU A 81 1.33 10.14 -1.93
N ILE A 82 0.01 10.35 -2.00
CA ILE A 82 -0.96 9.26 -1.87
C ILE A 82 -0.80 8.24 -3.01
N LEU A 83 -0.63 8.70 -4.25
CA LEU A 83 -0.40 7.83 -5.41
C LEU A 83 0.93 7.07 -5.29
N LYS A 84 2.00 7.71 -4.82
CA LYS A 84 3.29 7.05 -4.53
C LYS A 84 3.14 5.95 -3.50
N LEU A 85 2.41 6.19 -2.42
CA LEU A 85 2.14 5.17 -1.39
C LEU A 85 1.39 3.99 -2.01
N LEU A 86 0.30 4.23 -2.76
CA LEU A 86 -0.46 3.16 -3.41
C LEU A 86 0.39 2.34 -4.39
N ALA A 87 1.21 3.01 -5.22
CA ALA A 87 2.15 2.35 -6.12
C ALA A 87 3.19 1.50 -5.37
N ALA A 88 3.71 2.00 -4.24
CA ALA A 88 4.65 1.25 -3.40
C ALA A 88 4.02 -0.03 -2.85
N LEU A 89 2.73 -0.03 -2.48
CA LEU A 89 2.03 -1.24 -2.02
C LEU A 89 1.92 -2.29 -3.11
N LEU A 90 1.64 -1.88 -4.35
CA LEU A 90 1.59 -2.78 -5.50
C LEU A 90 2.95 -3.44 -5.76
N HIS A 91 4.03 -2.65 -5.78
CA HIS A 91 5.40 -3.16 -5.95
C HIS A 91 5.82 -4.07 -4.80
N MET A 92 5.44 -3.74 -3.57
CA MET A 92 5.75 -4.55 -2.40
C MET A 92 5.16 -5.95 -2.52
N GLY A 93 3.92 -6.09 -3.00
CA GLY A 93 3.29 -7.40 -3.22
C GLY A 93 4.02 -8.31 -4.22
N ASN A 94 4.85 -7.72 -5.09
CA ASN A 94 5.66 -8.45 -6.08
C ASN A 94 7.05 -8.85 -5.57
N ILE A 95 7.44 -8.45 -4.36
CA ILE A 95 8.69 -8.92 -3.75
C ILE A 95 8.59 -10.44 -3.54
N LYS A 96 9.55 -11.15 -4.13
CA LYS A 96 9.69 -12.61 -4.04
C LYS A 96 10.76 -12.96 -3.01
N TYR A 97 10.51 -14.02 -2.27
CA TYR A 97 11.40 -14.53 -1.23
C TYR A 97 11.85 -15.95 -1.58
N LYS A 98 13.12 -16.23 -1.32
CA LYS A 98 13.75 -17.54 -1.45
C LYS A 98 14.20 -18.00 -0.07
N ALA A 99 13.79 -19.20 0.32
CA ALA A 99 14.25 -19.80 1.57
C ALA A 99 15.76 -20.10 1.49
N ALA A 100 16.45 -19.86 2.60
CA ALA A 100 17.88 -20.10 2.78
C ALA A 100 18.14 -20.61 4.20
N VAL A 101 19.37 -21.05 4.45
CA VAL A 101 19.86 -21.42 5.79
C VAL A 101 21.16 -20.68 6.03
N ILE A 102 21.24 -19.91 7.11
CA ILE A 102 22.43 -19.16 7.52
C ILE A 102 22.74 -19.55 8.96
N ASP A 103 23.95 -20.01 9.25
CA ASP A 103 24.38 -20.43 10.59
C ASP A 103 23.44 -21.46 11.27
N ASN A 104 22.93 -22.42 10.50
CA ASN A 104 21.93 -23.42 10.92
C ASN A 104 20.57 -22.84 11.36
N LEU A 105 20.28 -21.59 11.01
CA LEU A 105 18.98 -20.94 11.22
C LEU A 105 18.25 -20.76 9.89
N ASP A 106 16.93 -20.88 9.95
CA ASP A 106 16.07 -20.53 8.82
C ASP A 106 16.26 -19.05 8.46
N ALA A 107 16.50 -18.81 7.18
CA ALA A 107 16.77 -17.50 6.64
C ALA A 107 16.01 -17.29 5.33
N THR A 108 16.04 -16.05 4.86
CA THR A 108 15.38 -15.65 3.62
C THR A 108 16.23 -14.69 2.84
N GLU A 109 16.25 -14.88 1.53
CA GLU A 109 16.88 -13.98 0.58
C GLU A 109 15.82 -13.40 -0.37
N ILE A 110 16.08 -12.19 -0.85
CA ILE A 110 15.32 -11.57 -1.94
C ILE A 110 16.18 -11.71 -3.21
N PRO A 111 15.89 -12.64 -4.12
CA PRO A 111 16.75 -12.89 -5.28
C PRO A 111 16.71 -11.76 -6.32
N GLU A 112 15.67 -10.93 -6.31
CA GLU A 112 15.37 -9.93 -7.34
C GLU A 112 15.04 -8.60 -6.66
N HIS A 113 15.89 -7.58 -6.86
CA HIS A 113 15.86 -6.35 -6.08
C HIS A 113 15.09 -5.20 -6.75
N THR A 114 14.55 -5.37 -7.96
CA THR A 114 13.85 -4.30 -8.70
C THR A 114 12.65 -3.79 -7.92
N ASN A 115 11.80 -4.68 -7.42
CA ASN A 115 10.63 -4.25 -6.64
C ASN A 115 11.03 -3.61 -5.31
N VAL A 116 12.07 -4.11 -4.65
CA VAL A 116 12.61 -3.47 -3.43
C VAL A 116 13.14 -2.07 -3.73
N GLN A 117 13.87 -1.90 -4.84
CA GLN A 117 14.38 -0.60 -5.27
C GLN A 117 13.25 0.37 -5.59
N ARG A 118 12.21 -0.07 -6.31
CA ARG A 118 11.01 0.73 -6.60
C ARG A 118 10.33 1.21 -5.32
N VAL A 119 10.09 0.29 -4.38
CA VAL A 119 9.49 0.63 -3.08
C VAL A 119 10.38 1.61 -2.30
N GLY A 120 11.70 1.39 -2.26
CA GLY A 120 12.64 2.29 -1.61
C GLY A 120 12.57 3.71 -2.16
N VAL A 121 12.56 3.87 -3.48
CA VAL A 121 12.43 5.19 -4.15
C VAL A 121 11.10 5.84 -3.84
N LEU A 122 9.98 5.11 -3.93
CA LEU A 122 8.64 5.66 -3.71
C LEU A 122 8.41 6.06 -2.26
N LEU A 123 8.89 5.27 -1.30
CA LEU A 123 8.78 5.56 0.13
C LEU A 123 9.86 6.52 0.65
N GLY A 124 10.90 6.80 -0.15
CA GLY A 124 12.03 7.63 0.26
C GLY A 124 12.91 6.96 1.31
N VAL A 125 13.03 5.62 1.28
CA VAL A 125 13.84 4.84 2.23
C VAL A 125 15.01 4.13 1.54
N PRO A 126 16.16 3.95 2.23
CA PRO A 126 17.27 3.21 1.65
C PRO A 126 16.90 1.77 1.31
N LYS A 127 17.32 1.29 0.14
CA LYS A 127 17.07 -0.09 -0.32
C LYS A 127 17.52 -1.12 0.71
N GLN A 128 18.73 -0.99 1.25
CA GLN A 128 19.28 -1.98 2.19
C GLN A 128 18.46 -2.04 3.48
N ALA A 129 18.08 -0.89 4.03
CA ALA A 129 17.23 -0.84 5.23
C ALA A 129 15.87 -1.52 4.99
N LEU A 130 15.31 -1.41 3.79
CA LEU A 130 14.09 -2.12 3.43
C LEU A 130 14.30 -3.64 3.31
N ILE A 131 15.44 -4.10 2.77
CA ILE A 131 15.78 -5.53 2.73
C ILE A 131 15.88 -6.05 4.16
N ASP A 132 16.69 -5.40 5.00
CA ASP A 132 16.93 -5.83 6.38
C ASP A 132 15.61 -5.87 7.18
N ALA A 133 14.74 -4.88 7.00
CA ALA A 133 13.42 -4.85 7.64
C ALA A 133 12.47 -5.96 7.15
N LEU A 134 12.66 -6.48 5.95
CA LEU A 134 11.83 -7.53 5.36
C LEU A 134 12.39 -8.95 5.56
N THR A 135 13.68 -9.10 5.88
CA THR A 135 14.35 -10.41 6.01
C THR A 135 14.91 -10.69 7.40
N SER A 136 14.89 -9.71 8.30
CA SER A 136 15.46 -9.82 9.64
C SER A 136 14.53 -9.23 10.69
N LYS A 137 14.69 -9.68 11.94
CA LYS A 137 14.05 -9.09 13.11
C LYS A 137 15.09 -8.68 14.14
N THR A 138 14.81 -7.58 14.82
CA THR A 138 15.60 -7.11 15.96
C THR A 138 14.86 -7.44 17.24
N ILE A 139 15.51 -8.17 18.14
CA ILE A 139 14.98 -8.57 19.45
C ILE A 139 15.79 -7.86 20.52
N PHE A 140 15.09 -7.17 21.42
CA PHE A 140 15.70 -6.57 22.62
C PHE A 140 15.47 -7.51 23.79
N ALA A 141 16.55 -8.10 24.33
CA ALA A 141 16.47 -9.02 25.46
C ALA A 141 17.57 -8.69 26.48
N HIS A 142 17.19 -8.51 27.74
CA HIS A 142 18.13 -8.30 28.87
C HIS A 142 19.16 -7.17 28.67
N GLY A 143 18.80 -6.11 27.94
CA GLY A 143 19.71 -4.98 27.65
C GLY A 143 20.57 -5.17 26.39
N GLU A 144 20.50 -6.32 25.73
CA GLU A 144 21.18 -6.61 24.47
C GLU A 144 20.23 -6.50 23.28
N THR A 145 20.79 -6.10 22.14
CA THR A 145 20.09 -6.04 20.85
C THR A 145 20.60 -7.15 19.96
N VAL A 146 19.75 -8.13 19.67
CA VAL A 146 20.10 -9.27 18.81
C VAL A 146 19.34 -9.17 17.50
N VAL A 147 20.06 -9.22 16.37
CA VAL A 147 19.46 -9.30 15.04
C VAL A 147 19.47 -10.76 14.61
N SER A 148 18.31 -11.26 14.15
CA SER A 148 18.13 -12.65 13.72
C SER A 148 17.40 -12.67 12.37
N THR A 149 17.74 -13.64 11.52
CA THR A 149 17.10 -13.84 10.22
C THR A 149 15.66 -14.31 10.36
N LEU A 150 14.85 -14.03 9.35
CA LEU A 150 13.47 -14.52 9.23
C LEU A 150 13.39 -15.69 8.26
N SER A 151 12.50 -16.64 8.54
CA SER A 151 12.09 -17.63 7.55
C SER A 151 11.31 -16.99 6.40
N ARG A 152 11.13 -17.73 5.31
CA ARG A 152 10.44 -17.22 4.11
C ARG A 152 9.00 -16.83 4.44
N GLU A 153 8.32 -17.68 5.20
CA GLU A 153 6.95 -17.49 5.63
C GLU A 153 6.83 -16.26 6.54
N GLN A 154 7.76 -16.10 7.49
CA GLN A 154 7.83 -14.92 8.36
C GLN A 154 8.07 -13.64 7.56
N SER A 155 8.94 -13.69 6.54
CA SER A 155 9.23 -12.53 5.68
C SER A 155 8.00 -12.10 4.87
N VAL A 156 7.20 -13.07 4.40
CA VAL A 156 5.90 -12.81 3.75
C VAL A 156 4.93 -12.16 4.73
N ASP A 157 4.82 -12.67 5.96
CA ASP A 157 3.95 -12.10 6.99
C ASP A 157 4.35 -10.67 7.36
N VAL A 158 5.65 -10.41 7.51
CA VAL A 158 6.19 -9.06 7.78
C VAL A 158 5.87 -8.10 6.64
N ARG A 159 6.10 -8.51 5.39
CA ARG A 159 5.72 -7.71 4.22
C ARG A 159 4.23 -7.37 4.24
N ASP A 160 3.39 -8.37 4.44
CA ASP A 160 1.93 -8.19 4.40
C ASP A 160 1.44 -7.33 5.56
N ALA A 161 2.02 -7.48 6.75
CA ALA A 161 1.78 -6.62 7.90
C ALA A 161 2.19 -5.16 7.61
N PHE A 162 3.33 -4.96 6.94
CA PHE A 162 3.80 -3.63 6.58
C PHE A 162 2.86 -2.95 5.58
N VAL A 163 2.41 -3.66 4.55
CA VAL A 163 1.41 -3.18 3.57
C VAL A 163 0.10 -2.80 4.28
N LYS A 164 -0.43 -3.67 5.14
CA LYS A 164 -1.64 -3.40 5.95
C LYS A 164 -1.46 -2.17 6.84
N GLY A 165 -0.27 -1.99 7.40
CA GLY A 165 0.09 -0.85 8.24
C GLY A 165 0.07 0.46 7.48
N ILE A 166 0.75 0.52 6.32
CA ILE A 166 0.79 1.71 5.46
C ILE A 166 -0.62 2.06 4.98
N TYR A 167 -1.35 1.10 4.40
CA TYR A 167 -2.70 1.36 3.89
C TYR A 167 -3.68 1.79 4.98
N GLY A 168 -3.60 1.16 6.15
CA GLY A 168 -4.41 1.55 7.31
C GLY A 168 -4.14 2.97 7.76
N ARG A 169 -2.87 3.40 7.83
CA ARG A 169 -2.50 4.79 8.18
C ARG A 169 -2.90 5.78 7.10
N LEU A 170 -2.74 5.42 5.82
CA LEU A 170 -3.17 6.22 4.68
C LEU A 170 -4.69 6.50 4.74
N PHE A 171 -5.49 5.46 5.00
CA PHE A 171 -6.94 5.61 5.16
C PHE A 171 -7.30 6.58 6.29
N VAL A 172 -6.69 6.42 7.47
CA VAL A 172 -6.91 7.33 8.61
C VAL A 172 -6.50 8.77 8.26
N LEU A 173 -5.38 8.96 7.56
CA LEU A 173 -4.93 10.28 7.11
C LEU A 173 -5.96 10.93 6.18
N ILE A 174 -6.48 10.18 5.20
CA ILE A 174 -7.51 10.68 4.27
C ILE A 174 -8.79 11.06 5.04
N VAL A 175 -9.26 10.21 5.95
CA VAL A 175 -10.44 10.49 6.79
C VAL A 175 -10.22 11.75 7.63
N ASN A 176 -9.05 11.91 8.24
CA ASN A 176 -8.72 13.10 9.02
C ASN A 176 -8.69 14.36 8.15
N LYS A 177 -8.15 14.28 6.93
CA LYS A 177 -8.14 15.41 5.98
C LYS A 177 -9.56 15.82 5.57
N ILE A 178 -10.41 14.84 5.28
CA ILE A 178 -11.84 15.06 4.98
C ILE A 178 -12.53 15.72 6.18
N ASN A 179 -12.34 15.17 7.38
CA ASN A 179 -12.92 15.71 8.60
C ASN A 179 -12.46 17.15 8.83
N ASN A 180 -11.18 17.46 8.65
CA ASN A 180 -10.67 18.82 8.80
C ASN A 180 -11.21 19.80 7.75
N ALA A 181 -11.50 19.33 6.53
CA ALA A 181 -12.08 20.17 5.47
C ALA A 181 -13.56 20.48 5.72
N ILE A 182 -14.31 19.53 6.29
CA ILE A 182 -15.77 19.65 6.51
C ILE A 182 -16.07 20.24 7.90
N TYR A 183 -15.24 19.93 8.89
CA TYR A 183 -15.43 20.38 10.26
C TYR A 183 -15.17 21.87 10.39
N LYS A 184 -16.21 22.60 10.81
CA LYS A 184 -16.12 24.00 11.19
C LYS A 184 -16.38 24.09 12.70
N PRO A 185 -15.37 24.43 13.53
CA PRO A 185 -15.55 24.65 14.96
C PRO A 185 -16.63 25.72 15.19
N LYS A 186 -17.47 25.57 16.22
CA LYS A 186 -18.54 26.54 16.49
C LYS A 186 -18.47 27.19 17.86
N ALA A 187 -18.82 28.48 17.88
CA ALA A 187 -19.05 29.31 19.05
C ALA A 187 -20.45 29.15 19.69
N THR A 188 -21.40 28.47 19.02
CA THR A 188 -22.77 28.21 19.53
C THR A 188 -23.30 26.82 19.12
N ALA A 189 -24.25 26.29 19.90
CA ALA A 189 -24.76 24.93 19.78
C ALA A 189 -25.53 24.68 18.46
N ARG A 190 -25.30 23.52 17.82
CA ARG A 190 -26.13 23.01 16.70
C ARG A 190 -26.65 21.61 17.01
N SER A 191 -27.86 21.32 16.54
CA SER A 191 -28.38 19.96 16.43
C SER A 191 -27.67 19.20 15.30
N ALA A 192 -27.47 17.89 15.48
CA ALA A 192 -26.88 17.00 14.50
C ALA A 192 -27.76 15.76 14.31
N ILE A 193 -27.77 15.20 13.09
CA ILE A 193 -28.44 13.93 12.77
C ILE A 193 -27.34 12.94 12.38
N GLY A 194 -27.22 11.84 13.11
CA GLY A 194 -26.33 10.74 12.78
C GLY A 194 -26.99 9.79 11.79
N VAL A 195 -26.24 9.37 10.77
CA VAL A 195 -26.63 8.30 9.84
C VAL A 195 -25.64 7.16 10.06
N LEU A 196 -26.16 5.96 10.36
CA LEU A 196 -25.40 4.72 10.55
C LEU A 196 -25.48 3.87 9.29
#